data_AF-A0A971NSA4-F1
#
_entry.id   AF-A0A971NSA4-F1
#
_cell.length_a   1.000
_cell.length_b   1.000
_cell.length_c   1.000
_cell.angle_alpha   90.00
_cell.angle_beta   90.00
_cell.angle_gamma   90.00
#
_symmetry.space_group_name_H-M   'P 1'
#
loop_
_entity.id
_entity.type
_entity.pdbx_description
1 polymer ?
#
loop_
_entity_poly.entity_id
_entity_poly.type
_entity_poly.pdbx_seq_one_letter_code
_entity_poly.pdbx_strand_id
1 'polypeptide(L)'
;MKIGFDPQKYLKEQSEYIKERVNYYDKLYIEFGGKLYDKHATRVLPGFVETAKMEVLKSLRDRLEIIICLYSGDIERKKMRGDSNITYDMEVLRLIDDLTANKLMVNSVVITRYEDHAATNVFINKLENRNIKVYKHLATKGYPSAIDTIVSDDGYGCNPYIQTSRQIVVVTGPGPGSGKMATCLSQMYHEYRQGKQSGYSKFETFPIWNLPLKHPVNMAYEAATIDLKDIIMIDHFHVEAYNQLAVSYNRDLEAFPVLKRIIEKITGKESIYKSPTDMGVNRIGLAIIDDDVVQEAARQEVIRRYYNAQCDFKKGRIEKDSLDRILVIMDDMGLKPSDRKVVKPAIARAKRLKEEDGVEVPSAMALELGDDTIVTGKYSHLMDAGAAALLNAVKHIAHIQDDMHLISPVVLEPIKKLKTKLGGERTTSLNAKEVLIALSISAAMNPIAQVALDKLHMLKGSQAHSTTILNDEDERTFKEMGIDITSEPVFASSNLFYDM
;
A
#
# COMPACT_ATOMS: atom_id res chain seq x y z
N MET A 1 8.37 -15.00 13.44
CA MET A 1 9.16 -14.18 12.50
C MET A 1 10.26 -13.47 13.26
N LYS A 2 11.50 -13.44 12.76
CA LYS A 2 12.58 -12.65 13.34
C LYS A 2 12.28 -11.15 13.14
N ILE A 3 12.67 -10.31 14.09
CA ILE A 3 12.47 -8.86 14.06
C ILE A 3 13.78 -8.21 13.58
N GLY A 4 13.71 -7.32 12.61
CA GLY A 4 14.84 -6.52 12.12
C GLY A 4 14.63 -5.02 12.22
N PHE A 5 13.50 -4.57 12.74
CA PHE A 5 13.12 -3.17 12.87
C PHE A 5 12.57 -2.86 14.26
N ASP A 6 13.02 -1.75 14.87
CA ASP A 6 12.53 -1.26 16.16
C ASP A 6 11.48 -0.14 15.99
N PRO A 7 10.19 -0.42 16.23
CA PRO A 7 9.14 0.58 16.06
C PRO A 7 9.18 1.71 17.09
N GLN A 8 9.70 1.47 18.30
CA GLN A 8 9.81 2.50 19.33
C GLN A 8 10.95 3.46 19.03
N LYS A 9 12.10 2.93 18.59
CA LYS A 9 13.21 3.75 18.10
C LYS A 9 12.78 4.61 16.92
N TYR A 10 12.04 4.04 15.96
CA TYR A 10 11.49 4.80 14.83
C TYR A 10 10.58 5.94 15.28
N LEU A 11 9.60 5.65 16.13
CA LEU A 11 8.66 6.67 16.61
C LEU A 11 9.39 7.83 17.30
N LYS A 12 10.39 7.51 18.13
CA LYS A 12 11.22 8.50 18.80
C LYS A 12 11.99 9.36 17.79
N GLU A 13 12.84 8.74 16.96
CA GLU A 13 13.70 9.42 15.99
C GLU A 13 12.89 10.28 15.01
N GLN A 14 11.79 9.73 14.48
CA GLN A 14 10.97 10.39 13.48
C GLN A 14 10.22 11.60 14.06
N SER A 15 9.67 11.48 15.27
CA SER A 15 8.94 12.57 15.92
C SER A 15 9.87 13.65 16.46
N GLU A 16 11.05 13.29 16.98
CA GLU A 16 12.07 14.25 17.41
C GLU A 16 12.58 15.07 16.22
N TYR A 17 12.91 14.42 15.10
CA TYR A 17 13.42 15.12 13.93
C TYR A 17 12.40 16.08 13.31
N ILE A 18 11.12 15.72 13.28
CA ILE A 18 10.06 16.65 12.82
C ILE A 18 9.93 17.85 13.79
N LYS A 19 10.01 17.62 15.10
CA LYS A 19 9.96 18.71 16.10
C LYS A 19 11.15 19.67 15.94
N GLU A 20 12.35 19.14 15.73
CA GLU A 20 13.54 19.94 15.45
C GLU A 20 13.38 20.76 14.18
N ARG A 21 12.92 20.13 13.08
CA ARG A 21 12.69 20.79 11.79
C ARG A 21 11.70 21.96 11.90
N VAL A 22 10.66 21.81 12.71
CA VAL A 22 9.64 22.84 12.96
C VAL A 22 10.21 24.06 13.67
N ASN A 23 11.20 23.89 14.55
CA ASN A 23 11.73 25.00 15.36
C ASN A 23 12.47 26.07 14.55
N TYR A 24 12.80 25.80 13.29
CA TYR A 24 13.40 26.78 12.37
C TYR A 24 12.37 27.72 11.72
N TYR A 25 11.06 27.49 11.93
CA TYR A 25 9.99 28.22 11.23
C TYR A 25 8.82 28.60 12.16
N ASP A 26 8.12 29.67 11.80
CA ASP A 26 6.83 30.00 12.41
C ASP A 26 5.76 28.96 12.03
N LYS A 27 5.90 28.30 10.88
CA LYS A 27 5.03 27.22 10.42
C LYS A 27 5.74 26.27 9.47
N LEU A 28 5.51 24.97 9.58
CA LEU A 28 6.05 23.95 8.67
C LEU A 28 4.92 23.24 7.93
N TYR A 29 4.93 23.31 6.61
CA TYR A 29 4.06 22.53 5.73
C TYR A 29 4.77 21.25 5.32
N ILE A 30 4.21 20.10 5.70
CA ILE A 30 4.77 18.78 5.41
C ILE A 30 3.91 18.10 4.34
N GLU A 31 4.45 17.90 3.14
CA GLU A 31 3.84 16.99 2.17
C GLU A 31 3.96 15.56 2.70
N PHE A 32 2.83 14.92 2.95
CA PHE A 32 2.78 13.54 3.41
C PHE A 32 2.55 12.62 2.22
N GLY A 33 3.63 11.95 1.79
CA GLY A 33 3.64 10.98 0.71
C GLY A 33 3.27 9.56 1.19
N GLY A 34 2.71 8.78 0.27
CA GLY A 34 2.35 7.39 0.52
C GLY A 34 1.12 7.19 1.40
N LYS A 35 0.91 5.94 1.81
CA LYS A 35 -0.26 5.51 2.60
C LYS A 35 -0.01 5.76 4.10
N LEU A 36 -1.03 6.19 4.83
CA LEU A 36 -1.00 6.27 6.30
C LEU A 36 -0.82 4.89 6.95
N TYR A 37 -1.42 3.87 6.35
CA TYR A 37 -1.28 2.47 6.71
C TYR A 37 -0.38 1.78 5.68
N ASP A 38 0.82 1.39 6.10
CA ASP A 38 1.88 0.96 5.17
C ASP A 38 2.13 -0.55 5.24
N LYS A 39 1.27 -1.31 4.56
CA LYS A 39 1.42 -2.78 4.47
C LYS A 39 2.71 -3.22 3.79
N HIS A 40 3.27 -2.39 2.90
CA HIS A 40 4.54 -2.71 2.24
C HIS A 40 5.69 -2.61 3.26
N ALA A 41 5.75 -1.51 4.02
CA ALA A 41 6.72 -1.36 5.11
C ALA A 41 6.65 -2.50 6.13
N THR A 42 5.45 -2.94 6.54
CA THR A 42 5.27 -4.07 7.48
C THR A 42 5.91 -5.37 6.98
N ARG A 43 5.89 -5.63 5.66
CA ARG A 43 6.49 -6.85 5.07
C ARG A 43 7.99 -6.70 4.84
N VAL A 44 8.44 -5.50 4.46
CA VAL A 44 9.86 -5.23 4.12
C VAL A 44 10.72 -4.97 5.35
N LEU A 45 10.14 -4.46 6.44
CA LEU A 45 10.82 -4.13 7.68
C LEU A 45 10.19 -4.92 8.84
N PRO A 46 10.57 -6.19 9.09
CA PRO A 46 9.97 -7.01 10.14
C PRO A 46 10.07 -6.36 11.52
N GLY A 47 8.94 -5.96 12.09
CA GLY A 47 8.87 -5.15 13.32
C GLY A 47 8.22 -3.77 13.11
N PHE A 48 8.14 -3.30 11.86
CA PHE A 48 7.36 -2.11 11.50
C PHE A 48 5.87 -2.36 11.74
N VAL A 49 5.22 -1.42 12.42
CA VAL A 49 3.78 -1.49 12.70
C VAL A 49 3.04 -0.69 11.64
N GLU A 50 2.00 -1.27 11.03
CA GLU A 50 1.25 -0.64 9.93
C GLU A 50 0.76 0.79 10.27
N THR A 51 0.44 1.04 11.54
CA THR A 51 -0.05 2.33 12.06
C THR A 51 1.07 3.31 12.46
N ALA A 52 2.34 3.00 12.25
CA ALA A 52 3.45 3.79 12.79
C ALA A 52 3.43 5.26 12.35
N LYS A 53 3.01 5.54 11.11
CA LYS A 53 2.83 6.93 10.62
C LYS A 53 1.73 7.67 11.38
N MET A 54 0.62 6.99 11.71
CA MET A 54 -0.44 7.55 12.54
C MET A 54 0.07 7.85 13.95
N GLU A 55 0.88 6.98 14.55
CA GLU A 55 1.49 7.23 15.86
C GLU A 55 2.45 8.43 15.84
N VAL A 56 3.22 8.62 14.76
CA VAL A 56 4.02 9.83 14.56
C VAL A 56 3.13 11.07 14.57
N LEU A 57 2.03 11.08 13.80
CA LEU A 57 1.09 12.22 13.80
C LEU A 57 0.47 12.47 15.17
N LYS A 58 0.05 11.41 15.89
CA LYS A 58 -0.52 11.49 17.24
C LYS A 58 0.46 12.09 18.24
N SER A 59 1.76 11.78 18.13
CA SER A 59 2.80 12.36 18.98
C SER A 59 3.00 13.87 18.79
N LEU A 60 2.46 14.43 17.71
CA LEU A 60 2.55 15.85 17.34
C LEU A 60 1.19 16.57 17.42
N ARG A 61 0.13 15.89 17.87
CA ARG A 61 -1.28 16.33 17.74
C ARG A 61 -1.58 17.73 18.28
N ASP A 62 -0.90 18.17 19.34
CA ASP A 62 -1.16 19.48 19.97
C ASP A 62 -0.61 20.65 19.13
N ARG A 63 0.32 20.37 18.22
CA ARG A 63 0.96 21.36 17.32
C ARG A 63 0.63 21.11 15.85
N LEU A 64 -0.28 20.17 15.55
CA LEU A 64 -0.51 19.67 14.20
C LEU A 64 -1.98 19.82 13.77
N GLU A 65 -2.18 20.27 12.54
CA GLU A 65 -3.46 20.17 11.83
C GLU A 65 -3.24 19.63 10.40
N ILE A 66 -4.32 19.13 9.78
CA ILE A 66 -4.23 18.35 8.55
C ILE A 66 -5.09 18.99 7.45
N ILE A 67 -4.50 19.12 6.27
CA ILE A 67 -5.17 19.48 5.02
C ILE A 67 -5.22 18.25 4.12
N ILE A 68 -6.39 17.96 3.56
CA ILE A 68 -6.57 16.83 2.62
C ILE A 68 -6.80 17.38 1.22
N CYS A 69 -5.91 17.08 0.28
CA CYS A 69 -6.00 17.48 -1.11
C CYS A 69 -6.68 16.40 -1.96
N LEU A 70 -7.57 16.81 -2.87
CA LEU A 70 -8.22 15.95 -3.86
C LEU A 70 -8.28 16.67 -5.21
N TYR A 71 -7.82 16.02 -6.28
CA TYR A 71 -7.91 16.58 -7.62
C TYR A 71 -9.34 16.45 -8.15
N SER A 72 -9.93 17.55 -8.60
CA SER A 72 -11.27 17.59 -9.23
C SER A 72 -11.46 16.54 -10.33
N GLY A 73 -10.49 16.42 -11.24
CA GLY A 73 -10.55 15.48 -12.36
C GLY A 73 -10.55 14.00 -11.93
N ASP A 74 -9.99 13.68 -10.77
CA ASP A 74 -10.04 12.31 -10.22
C ASP A 74 -11.43 11.97 -9.66
N ILE A 75 -12.22 12.98 -9.24
CA ILE A 75 -13.63 12.82 -8.84
C ILE A 75 -14.47 12.53 -10.08
N GLU A 76 -14.32 13.34 -11.13
CA GLU A 76 -15.09 13.20 -12.37
C GLU A 76 -14.87 11.84 -13.04
N ARG A 77 -13.62 11.36 -13.04
CA ARG A 77 -13.26 10.05 -13.60
C ARG A 77 -13.61 8.88 -12.69
N LYS A 78 -14.17 9.13 -11.50
CA LYS A 78 -14.40 8.13 -10.45
C LYS A 78 -13.16 7.26 -10.23
N LYS A 79 -12.00 7.91 -10.12
CA LYS A 79 -10.73 7.20 -10.03
C LYS A 79 -10.75 6.26 -8.83
N MET A 80 -10.48 4.99 -9.10
CA MET A 80 -10.46 3.94 -8.10
C MET A 80 -9.10 3.89 -7.41
N ARG A 81 -9.11 3.65 -6.10
CA ARG A 81 -7.91 3.36 -5.32
C ARG A 81 -7.61 1.87 -5.44
N GLY A 82 -6.45 1.55 -6.01
CA GLY A 82 -6.09 0.16 -6.38
C GLY A 82 -6.01 -0.83 -5.22
N ASP A 83 -5.94 -0.37 -3.97
CA ASP A 83 -5.83 -1.21 -2.77
C ASP A 83 -7.13 -1.40 -1.99
N SER A 84 -8.05 -0.43 -2.01
CA SER A 84 -9.29 -0.48 -1.23
C SER A 84 -10.56 -0.62 -2.08
N ASN A 85 -10.44 -0.69 -3.41
CA ASN A 85 -11.55 -0.79 -4.37
C ASN A 85 -12.69 0.22 -4.09
N ILE A 86 -12.32 1.43 -3.64
CA ILE A 86 -13.21 2.58 -3.47
C ILE A 86 -12.68 3.75 -4.28
N THR A 87 -13.56 4.69 -4.62
CA THR A 87 -13.19 5.90 -5.34
C THR A 87 -12.40 6.87 -4.46
N TYR A 88 -11.63 7.77 -5.08
CA TYR A 88 -10.79 8.75 -4.37
C TYR A 88 -11.58 9.70 -3.45
N ASP A 89 -12.81 10.07 -3.83
CA ASP A 89 -13.72 10.88 -3.01
C ASP A 89 -14.20 10.12 -1.76
N MET A 90 -14.47 8.82 -1.88
CA MET A 90 -14.78 7.95 -0.74
C MET A 90 -13.56 7.76 0.17
N GLU A 91 -12.35 7.66 -0.41
CA GLU A 91 -11.12 7.60 0.38
C GLU A 91 -10.90 8.87 1.19
N VAL A 92 -11.23 10.06 0.67
CA VAL A 92 -11.15 11.32 1.45
C VAL A 92 -12.09 11.27 2.65
N LEU A 93 -13.32 10.77 2.49
CA LEU A 93 -14.25 10.60 3.62
C LEU A 93 -13.68 9.63 4.66
N ARG A 94 -13.14 8.48 4.22
CA ARG A 94 -12.50 7.51 5.09
C ARG A 94 -11.30 8.09 5.84
N LEU A 95 -10.47 8.90 5.17
CA LEU A 95 -9.35 9.60 5.79
C LEU A 95 -9.81 10.60 6.86
N ILE A 96 -10.89 11.35 6.60
CA ILE A 96 -11.46 12.27 7.59
C ILE A 96 -11.91 11.51 8.84
N ASP A 97 -12.65 10.41 8.65
CA ASP A 97 -13.15 9.57 9.75
C ASP A 97 -11.98 8.97 10.55
N ASP A 98 -10.98 8.39 9.87
CA ASP A 98 -9.80 7.79 10.49
C ASP A 98 -8.99 8.81 11.30
N LEU A 99 -8.74 10.00 10.73
CA LEU A 99 -7.97 11.05 11.40
C LEU A 99 -8.72 11.63 12.61
N THR A 100 -10.03 11.85 12.46
CA THR A 100 -10.89 12.38 13.53
C THR A 100 -11.03 11.36 14.67
N ALA A 101 -11.19 10.08 14.37
CA ALA A 101 -11.22 9.00 15.36
C ALA A 101 -9.91 8.92 16.17
N ASN A 102 -8.78 9.24 15.53
CA ASN A 102 -7.47 9.36 16.18
C ASN A 102 -7.23 10.71 16.86
N LYS A 103 -8.26 11.57 16.97
CA LYS A 103 -8.23 12.89 17.60
C LYS A 103 -7.19 13.84 16.99
N LEU A 104 -6.97 13.70 15.68
CA LEU A 104 -6.16 14.62 14.87
C LEU A 104 -7.08 15.67 14.24
N MET A 105 -6.63 16.93 14.25
CA MET A 105 -7.42 18.05 13.73
C MET A 105 -7.38 18.07 12.20
N VAL A 106 -8.49 17.70 11.55
CA VAL A 106 -8.68 17.94 10.12
C VAL A 106 -9.13 19.39 9.93
N ASN A 107 -8.28 20.21 9.33
CA ASN A 107 -8.53 21.63 9.10
C ASN A 107 -9.50 21.85 7.93
N SER A 108 -9.18 21.25 6.77
CA SER A 108 -9.96 21.47 5.54
C SER A 108 -9.67 20.42 4.46
N VAL A 109 -10.58 20.36 3.48
CA VAL A 109 -10.37 19.65 2.22
C VAL A 109 -10.09 20.68 1.12
N VAL A 110 -9.06 20.44 0.30
CA VAL A 110 -8.71 21.30 -0.83
C VAL A 110 -9.01 20.56 -2.13
N ILE A 111 -9.95 21.07 -2.90
CA ILE A 111 -10.20 20.63 -4.26
C ILE A 111 -9.20 21.32 -5.17
N THR A 112 -8.19 20.58 -5.60
CA THR A 112 -7.10 21.11 -6.43
C THR A 112 -7.47 21.07 -7.90
N ARG A 113 -6.94 22.02 -8.67
CA ARG A 113 -7.26 22.25 -10.09
C ARG A 113 -8.78 22.25 -10.31
N TYR A 114 -9.50 22.96 -9.43
CA TYR A 114 -10.95 23.01 -9.46
C TYR A 114 -11.46 23.45 -10.83
N GLU A 115 -12.39 22.67 -11.36
CA GLU A 115 -13.18 22.94 -12.54
C GLU A 115 -14.65 22.77 -12.15
N ASP A 116 -15.55 23.53 -12.78
CA ASP A 116 -16.95 23.59 -12.40
C ASP A 116 -17.76 22.41 -12.95
N HIS A 117 -17.49 21.23 -12.40
CA HIS A 117 -18.16 19.99 -12.77
C HIS A 117 -19.22 19.57 -11.74
N ALA A 118 -20.28 18.93 -12.22
CA ALA A 118 -21.42 18.55 -11.39
C ALA A 118 -21.03 17.56 -10.27
N ALA A 119 -20.24 16.52 -10.55
CA ALA A 119 -19.87 15.52 -9.55
C ALA A 119 -18.94 16.12 -8.47
N THR A 120 -17.99 16.96 -8.89
CA THR A 120 -17.14 17.76 -7.99
C THR A 120 -17.98 18.64 -7.05
N ASN A 121 -18.96 19.37 -7.57
CA ASN A 121 -19.83 20.23 -6.76
C ASN A 121 -20.73 19.44 -5.80
N VAL A 122 -21.24 18.27 -6.22
CA VAL A 122 -21.98 17.37 -5.32
C VAL A 122 -21.10 16.92 -4.15
N PHE A 123 -19.83 16.58 -4.42
CA PHE A 123 -18.89 16.20 -3.37
C PHE A 123 -18.57 17.36 -2.41
N ILE A 124 -18.36 18.58 -2.93
CA ILE A 124 -18.15 19.78 -2.12
C ILE A 124 -19.35 20.01 -1.19
N ASN A 125 -20.56 20.02 -1.74
CA ASN A 125 -21.79 20.21 -0.95
C ASN A 125 -21.94 19.13 0.14
N LYS A 126 -21.56 17.88 -0.15
CA LYS A 126 -21.58 16.79 0.83
C LYS A 126 -20.63 17.06 2.01
N LEU A 127 -19.45 17.61 1.76
CA LEU A 127 -18.49 17.98 2.81
C LEU A 127 -18.98 19.18 3.62
N GLU A 128 -19.45 20.24 2.96
CA GLU A 128 -19.93 21.46 3.61
C GLU A 128 -21.17 21.19 4.47
N ASN A 129 -22.11 20.35 4.02
CA ASN A 129 -23.27 19.91 4.80
C ASN A 129 -22.89 19.10 6.06
N ARG A 130 -21.64 18.61 6.14
CA ARG A 130 -21.06 17.95 7.32
C ARG A 130 -20.16 18.88 8.13
N ASN A 131 -20.22 20.19 7.87
CA ASN A 131 -19.38 21.23 8.50
C ASN A 131 -17.88 21.04 8.24
N ILE A 132 -17.50 20.41 7.13
CA ILE A 132 -16.10 20.29 6.71
C ILE A 132 -15.79 21.47 5.80
N LYS A 133 -14.78 22.27 6.17
CA LYS A 133 -14.35 23.42 5.37
C LYS A 133 -13.71 22.96 4.07
N VAL A 134 -14.14 23.54 2.95
CA VAL A 134 -13.61 23.23 1.62
C VAL A 134 -12.97 24.47 1.00
N TYR A 135 -11.80 24.29 0.39
CA TYR A 135 -11.13 25.31 -0.41
C TYR A 135 -11.04 24.84 -1.87
N LYS A 136 -11.21 25.76 -2.81
CA LYS A 136 -11.05 25.52 -4.24
C LYS A 136 -9.73 26.15 -4.69
N HIS A 137 -8.80 25.35 -5.15
CA HIS A 137 -7.54 25.82 -5.76
C HIS A 137 -7.62 25.60 -7.26
N LEU A 138 -7.38 26.65 -8.04
CA LEU A 138 -7.33 26.57 -9.51
C LEU A 138 -6.00 25.99 -9.97
N ALA A 139 -5.90 25.65 -11.26
CA ALA A 139 -4.62 25.31 -11.87
C ALA A 139 -3.69 26.53 -11.83
N THR A 140 -2.52 26.39 -11.22
CA THR A 140 -1.53 27.49 -11.12
C THR A 140 -0.97 27.82 -12.50
N LYS A 141 -1.14 29.07 -12.93
CA LYS A 141 -0.69 29.56 -14.23
C LYS A 141 0.83 29.44 -14.37
N GLY A 142 1.27 28.90 -15.50
CA GLY A 142 2.70 28.77 -15.83
C GLY A 142 3.44 27.65 -15.10
N TYR A 143 2.75 26.82 -14.32
CA TYR A 143 3.36 25.69 -13.60
C TYR A 143 3.81 24.58 -14.58
N PRO A 144 4.99 23.96 -14.40
CA PRO A 144 5.99 24.21 -13.35
C PRO A 144 7.11 25.21 -13.74
N SER A 145 7.16 25.67 -14.99
CA SER A 145 8.38 26.30 -15.56
C SER A 145 8.45 27.83 -15.42
N ALA A 146 7.33 28.55 -15.41
CA ALA A 146 7.30 30.01 -15.40
C ALA A 146 7.27 30.55 -13.97
N ILE A 147 8.41 30.50 -13.29
CA ILE A 147 8.55 30.78 -11.85
C ILE A 147 8.04 32.17 -11.45
N ASP A 148 8.32 33.20 -12.26
CA ASP A 148 7.84 34.55 -11.99
C ASP A 148 6.31 34.65 -12.02
N THR A 149 5.66 33.91 -12.92
CA THR A 149 4.19 33.81 -12.95
C THR A 149 3.67 32.98 -11.79
N ILE A 150 4.30 31.84 -11.48
CA ILE A 150 3.89 30.95 -10.40
C ILE A 150 3.93 31.67 -9.05
N VAL A 151 5.01 32.40 -8.77
CA VAL A 151 5.21 33.12 -7.50
C VAL A 151 4.75 34.58 -7.65
N SER A 152 3.49 34.75 -8.03
CA SER A 152 2.84 36.06 -8.18
C SER A 152 1.36 36.02 -7.78
N ASP A 153 0.70 37.18 -7.84
CA ASP A 153 -0.76 37.28 -7.68
C ASP A 153 -1.53 36.46 -8.73
N ASP A 154 -1.02 36.36 -9.97
CA ASP A 154 -1.60 35.57 -11.06
C ASP A 154 -1.37 34.06 -10.93
N GLY A 155 -0.42 33.65 -10.08
CA GLY A 155 -0.05 32.27 -9.82
C GLY A 155 -0.64 31.77 -8.51
N TYR A 156 0.21 31.62 -7.49
CA TYR A 156 -0.23 31.20 -6.16
C TYR A 156 -1.21 32.18 -5.51
N GLY A 157 -1.15 33.48 -5.81
CA GLY A 157 -2.06 34.47 -5.23
C GLY A 157 -3.51 34.36 -5.70
N CYS A 158 -3.77 33.68 -6.83
CA CYS A 158 -5.13 33.39 -7.30
C CYS A 158 -5.82 32.34 -6.43
N ASN A 159 -5.06 31.48 -5.74
CA ASN A 159 -5.60 30.48 -4.85
C ASN A 159 -5.92 31.11 -3.49
N PRO A 160 -7.05 30.76 -2.87
CA PRO A 160 -7.37 31.23 -1.53
C PRO A 160 -6.39 30.68 -0.49
N TYR A 161 -5.92 31.57 0.39
CA TYR A 161 -5.13 31.19 1.55
C TYR A 161 -5.95 30.34 2.53
N ILE A 162 -5.43 29.16 2.86
CA ILE A 162 -6.02 28.23 3.82
C ILE A 162 -5.63 28.67 5.22
N GLN A 163 -6.63 29.06 6.01
CA GLN A 163 -6.42 29.54 7.37
C GLN A 163 -6.04 28.37 8.27
N THR A 164 -4.82 28.43 8.79
CA THR A 164 -4.18 27.40 9.62
C THR A 164 -3.75 28.01 10.95
N SER A 165 -4.06 27.30 12.04
CA SER A 165 -3.86 27.73 13.43
C SER A 165 -2.67 27.06 14.12
N ARG A 166 -2.19 25.93 13.57
CA ARG A 166 -1.14 25.10 14.16
C ARG A 166 0.19 25.35 13.46
N GLN A 167 1.28 25.06 14.17
CA GLN A 167 2.63 25.26 13.66
C GLN A 167 3.03 24.20 12.62
N ILE A 168 2.48 22.98 12.74
CA ILE A 168 2.71 21.89 11.80
C ILE A 168 1.44 21.69 10.98
N VAL A 169 1.56 21.80 9.66
CA VAL A 169 0.46 21.54 8.74
C VAL A 169 0.83 20.36 7.87
N VAL A 170 0.19 19.22 8.12
CA VAL A 170 0.37 18.02 7.30
C VAL A 170 -0.59 18.09 6.12
N VAL A 171 -0.06 17.96 4.91
CA VAL A 171 -0.84 17.98 3.67
C VAL A 171 -0.82 16.57 3.08
N THR A 172 -1.98 15.92 3.06
CA THR A 172 -2.16 14.53 2.60
C THR A 172 -3.20 14.44 1.49
N GLY A 173 -3.41 13.26 0.91
CA GLY A 173 -4.40 13.01 -0.14
C GLY A 173 -4.61 11.53 -0.41
N PRO A 174 -5.62 11.15 -1.21
CA PRO A 174 -5.95 9.75 -1.49
C PRO A 174 -4.86 9.01 -2.29
N GLY A 175 -4.02 9.74 -3.03
CA GLY A 175 -2.94 9.15 -3.83
C GLY A 175 -1.97 10.18 -4.45
N PRO A 176 -1.14 9.73 -5.41
CA PRO A 176 -0.28 10.63 -6.19
C PRO A 176 -1.11 11.55 -7.07
N GLY A 177 -0.56 12.73 -7.39
CA GLY A 177 -1.20 13.70 -8.30
C GLY A 177 -2.31 14.57 -7.67
N SER A 178 -2.66 14.39 -6.40
CA SER A 178 -3.72 15.17 -5.73
C SER A 178 -3.38 16.65 -5.46
N GLY A 179 -2.17 17.11 -5.78
CA GLY A 179 -1.76 18.51 -5.64
C GLY A 179 -1.14 18.90 -4.29
N LYS A 180 -0.74 17.93 -3.46
CA LYS A 180 -0.17 18.16 -2.11
C LYS A 180 0.98 19.16 -2.09
N MET A 181 2.05 18.91 -2.86
CA MET A 181 3.20 19.81 -2.99
C MET A 181 2.79 21.23 -3.40
N ALA A 182 1.95 21.37 -4.44
CA ALA A 182 1.50 22.68 -4.92
C ALA A 182 0.71 23.45 -3.84
N THR A 183 -0.13 22.75 -3.07
CA THR A 183 -0.85 23.35 -1.93
C THR A 183 0.13 23.80 -0.83
N CYS A 184 1.15 23.01 -0.49
CA CYS A 184 2.17 23.43 0.48
C CYS A 184 2.90 24.71 0.04
N LEU A 185 3.31 24.79 -1.23
CA LEU A 185 4.03 25.95 -1.77
C LEU A 185 3.14 27.19 -1.90
N SER A 186 1.87 27.01 -2.29
CA SER A 186 0.87 28.08 -2.30
C SER A 186 0.68 28.66 -0.90
N GLN A 187 0.56 27.80 0.11
CA GLN A 187 0.49 28.24 1.50
C GLN A 187 1.75 28.98 1.95
N MET A 188 2.93 28.46 1.61
CA MET A 188 4.20 29.10 1.92
C MET A 188 4.25 30.52 1.33
N TYR A 189 3.84 30.69 0.06
CA TYR A 189 3.73 32.00 -0.59
C TYR A 189 2.83 32.98 0.19
N HIS A 190 1.65 32.54 0.64
CA HIS A 190 0.75 33.40 1.42
C HIS A 190 1.28 33.76 2.81
N GLU A 191 1.96 32.83 3.51
CA GLU A 191 2.58 33.12 4.81
C GLU A 191 3.69 34.17 4.68
N TYR A 192 4.56 34.05 3.67
CA TYR A 192 5.63 35.03 3.42
C TYR A 192 5.08 36.41 3.07
N ARG A 193 3.97 36.49 2.31
CA ARG A 193 3.27 37.77 2.08
C ARG A 193 2.72 38.41 3.36
N GLN A 194 2.40 37.60 4.36
CA GLN A 194 1.96 38.06 5.68
C GLN A 194 3.14 38.30 6.64
N GLY A 195 4.39 38.21 6.18
CA GLY A 195 5.58 38.42 6.98
C GLY A 195 5.95 37.26 7.92
N LYS A 196 5.33 36.08 7.75
CA LYS A 196 5.60 34.88 8.55
C LYS A 196 6.58 33.97 7.83
N GLN A 197 7.57 33.45 8.57
CA GLN A 197 8.56 32.52 8.03
C GLN A 197 8.00 31.11 8.05
N SER A 198 7.77 30.53 6.89
CA SER A 198 7.26 29.16 6.76
C SER A 198 8.23 28.24 6.02
N GLY A 199 8.21 26.97 6.37
CA GLY A 199 9.03 25.94 5.76
C GLY A 199 8.19 24.94 4.96
N TYR A 200 8.87 24.25 4.05
CA TYR A 200 8.34 23.08 3.33
C TYR A 200 9.16 21.84 3.69
N SER A 201 8.55 20.69 3.89
CA SER A 201 9.27 19.41 4.01
C SER A 201 8.46 18.27 3.40
N LYS A 202 9.13 17.16 3.09
CA LYS A 202 8.52 15.97 2.51
C LYS A 202 8.67 14.77 3.43
N PHE A 203 7.56 14.12 3.75
CA PHE A 203 7.54 12.86 4.48
C PHE A 203 7.26 11.72 3.51
N GLU A 204 8.26 10.89 3.25
CA GLU A 204 8.12 9.64 2.50
C GLU A 204 8.88 8.53 3.19
N THR A 205 8.36 7.32 3.10
CA THR A 205 8.95 6.15 3.77
C THR A 205 10.03 5.49 2.91
N PHE A 206 9.81 5.46 1.60
CA PHE A 206 10.70 4.87 0.62
C PHE A 206 10.91 5.83 -0.57
N PRO A 207 12.08 5.79 -1.22
CA PRO A 207 13.26 5.00 -0.85
C PRO A 207 13.87 5.46 0.49
N ILE A 208 14.62 4.58 1.15
CA ILE A 208 15.33 4.93 2.39
C ILE A 208 16.66 5.57 2.00
N TRP A 209 16.72 6.90 2.12
CA TRP A 209 17.81 7.73 1.60
C TRP A 209 19.21 7.33 2.07
N ASN A 210 19.34 6.81 3.29
CA ASN A 210 20.61 6.41 3.89
C ASN A 210 20.93 4.91 3.74
N LEU A 211 20.15 4.18 2.92
CA LEU A 211 20.52 2.83 2.50
C LEU A 211 21.10 2.86 1.08
N PRO A 212 22.00 1.92 0.72
CA PRO A 212 22.53 1.81 -0.62
C PRO A 212 21.44 1.71 -1.70
N LEU A 213 21.74 2.18 -2.91
CA LEU A 213 20.85 2.10 -4.07
C LEU A 213 20.34 0.67 -4.31
N LYS A 214 21.26 -0.30 -4.32
CA LYS A 214 20.96 -1.72 -4.55
C LYS A 214 20.59 -2.48 -3.28
N HIS A 215 20.33 -1.79 -2.17
CA HIS A 215 19.89 -2.45 -0.95
C HIS A 215 18.52 -3.12 -1.20
N PRO A 216 18.32 -4.40 -0.81
CA PRO A 216 17.06 -5.12 -1.06
C PRO A 216 15.79 -4.36 -0.65
N VAL A 217 15.83 -3.61 0.45
CA VAL A 217 14.71 -2.77 0.90
C VAL A 217 14.33 -1.69 -0.12
N ASN A 218 15.33 -1.04 -0.73
CA ASN A 218 15.09 -0.05 -1.79
C ASN A 218 14.60 -0.76 -3.06
N MET A 219 15.22 -1.87 -3.46
CA MET A 219 14.78 -2.64 -4.63
C MET A 219 13.34 -3.17 -4.47
N ALA A 220 12.92 -3.52 -3.26
CA ALA A 220 11.55 -3.92 -2.97
C ALA A 220 10.55 -2.78 -3.14
N TYR A 221 10.94 -1.55 -2.82
CA TYR A 221 10.12 -0.36 -3.13
C TYR A 221 10.00 -0.17 -4.64
N GLU A 222 11.09 -0.25 -5.38
CA GLU A 222 11.06 -0.12 -6.84
C GLU A 222 10.18 -1.20 -7.50
N ALA A 223 10.28 -2.44 -7.02
CA ALA A 223 9.41 -3.55 -7.40
C ALA A 223 7.93 -3.29 -7.09
N ALA A 224 7.63 -2.47 -6.08
CA ALA A 224 6.27 -2.10 -5.69
C ALA A 224 5.70 -0.91 -6.48
N THR A 225 6.53 -0.20 -7.27
CA THR A 225 6.19 1.03 -7.99
C THR A 225 6.52 0.97 -9.49
N ILE A 226 6.68 -0.23 -10.05
CA ILE A 226 6.96 -0.45 -11.49
C ILE A 226 5.91 0.17 -12.42
N ASP A 227 4.67 0.30 -11.96
CA ASP A 227 3.55 0.94 -12.65
C ASP A 227 3.65 2.48 -12.62
N LEU A 228 4.16 3.03 -11.51
CA LEU A 228 4.42 4.45 -11.33
C LEU A 228 5.70 4.93 -12.02
N LYS A 229 6.53 4.00 -12.50
CA LYS A 229 7.84 4.26 -13.13
C LYS A 229 8.76 5.07 -12.21
N ASP A 230 8.63 4.86 -10.90
CA ASP A 230 9.53 5.43 -9.90
C ASP A 230 10.81 4.58 -9.92
N ILE A 231 11.93 5.19 -10.32
CA ILE A 231 13.24 4.54 -10.43
C ILE A 231 14.16 5.14 -9.38
N ILE A 232 14.75 4.30 -8.54
CA ILE A 232 15.64 4.77 -7.48
C ILE A 232 16.98 5.15 -8.11
N MET A 233 17.54 6.28 -7.66
CA MET A 233 18.77 6.86 -8.19
C MET A 233 19.61 7.45 -7.06
N ILE A 234 20.89 7.65 -7.33
CA ILE A 234 21.75 8.42 -6.43
C ILE A 234 21.31 9.88 -6.47
N ASP A 235 21.16 10.48 -5.30
CA ASP A 235 20.93 11.91 -5.16
C ASP A 235 22.23 12.67 -5.44
N HIS A 236 22.46 12.98 -6.71
CA HIS A 236 23.64 13.68 -7.17
C HIS A 236 23.78 15.08 -6.55
N PHE A 237 22.68 15.75 -6.21
CA PHE A 237 22.72 17.04 -5.52
C PHE A 237 23.28 16.90 -4.09
N HIS A 238 22.88 15.84 -3.38
CA HIS A 238 23.38 15.57 -2.03
C HIS A 238 24.86 15.20 -2.05
N VAL A 239 25.28 14.39 -3.04
CA VAL A 239 26.68 14.02 -3.23
C VAL A 239 27.53 15.25 -3.55
N GLU A 240 27.08 16.14 -4.44
CA GLU A 240 27.81 17.36 -4.79
C GLU A 240 27.94 18.32 -3.61
N ALA A 241 26.88 18.47 -2.80
CA ALA A 241 26.86 19.41 -1.69
C ALA A 241 27.65 18.92 -0.45
N TYR A 242 27.60 17.62 -0.16
CA TYR A 242 28.10 17.09 1.12
C TYR A 242 29.14 15.97 0.97
N ASN A 243 29.42 15.50 -0.24
CA ASN A 243 30.25 14.33 -0.52
C ASN A 243 29.78 13.07 0.24
N GLN A 244 28.45 12.94 0.39
CA GLN A 244 27.78 11.83 1.07
C GLN A 244 26.82 11.15 0.10
N LEU A 245 26.88 9.82 0.04
CA LEU A 245 25.95 9.03 -0.78
C LEU A 245 24.56 9.02 -0.13
N ALA A 246 23.57 9.43 -0.90
CA ALA A 246 22.16 9.30 -0.55
C ALA A 246 21.37 8.81 -1.78
N VAL A 247 20.21 8.20 -1.54
CA VAL A 247 19.31 7.75 -2.59
C VAL A 247 18.02 8.55 -2.60
N SER A 248 17.53 8.82 -3.79
CA SER A 248 16.22 9.40 -4.06
C SER A 248 15.64 8.67 -5.27
N TYR A 249 14.65 9.24 -5.94
CA TYR A 249 14.08 8.67 -7.16
C TYR A 249 13.91 9.74 -8.23
N ASN A 250 13.84 9.30 -9.48
CA ASN A 250 13.83 10.13 -10.69
C ASN A 250 12.91 11.36 -10.60
N ARG A 251 11.65 11.18 -10.21
CA ARG A 251 10.65 12.27 -10.17
C ARG A 251 11.06 13.40 -9.21
N ASP A 252 11.62 13.06 -8.05
CA ASP A 252 12.07 14.05 -7.06
C ASP A 252 13.33 14.77 -7.54
N LEU A 253 14.27 14.03 -8.13
CA LEU A 253 15.49 14.61 -8.70
C LEU A 253 15.18 15.57 -9.85
N GLU A 254 14.26 15.20 -10.74
CA GLU A 254 13.81 16.04 -11.85
C GLU A 254 13.07 17.29 -11.36
N ALA A 255 12.26 17.18 -10.30
CA ALA A 255 11.49 18.29 -9.76
C ALA A 255 12.32 19.27 -8.91
N PHE A 256 13.40 18.81 -8.30
CA PHE A 256 14.17 19.58 -7.31
C PHE A 256 14.69 20.94 -7.80
N PRO A 257 15.30 21.08 -8.99
CA PRO A 257 15.79 22.39 -9.45
C PRO A 257 14.70 23.45 -9.54
N VAL A 258 13.50 23.05 -10.00
CA VAL A 258 12.34 23.94 -10.08
C VAL A 258 11.82 24.28 -8.69
N LEU A 259 11.71 23.28 -7.83
CA LEU A 259 11.22 23.43 -6.46
C LEU A 259 12.12 24.35 -5.63
N LYS A 260 13.44 24.16 -5.74
CA LYS A 260 14.46 25.01 -5.12
C LYS A 260 14.26 26.47 -5.52
N ARG A 261 14.13 26.75 -6.83
CA ARG A 261 13.94 28.12 -7.34
C ARG A 261 12.61 28.74 -6.90
N ILE A 262 11.53 27.95 -6.81
CA ILE A 262 10.25 28.43 -6.28
C ILE A 262 10.40 28.83 -4.81
N ILE A 263 11.06 28.00 -3.99
CA ILE A 263 11.33 28.30 -2.57
C ILE A 263 12.18 29.56 -2.44
N GLU A 264 13.24 29.71 -3.25
CA GLU A 264 14.09 30.90 -3.25
C GLU A 264 13.31 32.17 -3.62
N LYS A 265 12.44 32.08 -4.63
CA LYS A 265 11.59 33.20 -5.04
C LYS A 265 10.56 33.58 -3.98
N ILE A 266 9.97 32.61 -3.27
CA ILE A 266 9.01 32.88 -2.18
C ILE A 266 9.73 33.51 -0.97
N THR A 267 10.88 32.97 -0.60
CA THR A 267 11.61 33.35 0.62
C THR A 267 12.47 34.59 0.44
N GLY A 268 12.83 34.94 -0.80
CA GLY A 268 13.78 36.00 -1.14
C GLY A 268 15.22 35.70 -0.72
N LYS A 269 15.53 34.44 -0.38
CA LYS A 269 16.83 33.99 0.12
C LYS A 269 17.26 32.72 -0.61
N GLU A 270 18.55 32.39 -0.52
CA GLU A 270 19.03 31.09 -1.01
C GLU A 270 18.34 29.95 -0.26
N SER A 271 17.99 28.88 -0.98
CA SER A 271 17.35 27.70 -0.40
C SER A 271 18.30 27.03 0.61
N ILE A 272 17.74 26.70 1.78
CA ILE A 272 18.42 25.86 2.77
C ILE A 272 18.57 24.41 2.27
N TYR A 273 17.73 23.99 1.32
CA TYR A 273 17.79 22.67 0.72
C TYR A 273 18.78 22.69 -0.42
N LYS A 274 19.84 21.88 -0.29
CA LYS A 274 20.83 21.65 -1.33
C LYS A 274 20.51 20.39 -2.13
N SER A 275 19.65 19.52 -1.62
CA SER A 275 19.20 18.27 -2.27
C SER A 275 17.75 17.89 -1.91
N PRO A 276 17.09 16.99 -2.68
CA PRO A 276 15.85 16.33 -2.26
C PRO A 276 15.99 15.61 -0.91
N THR A 277 17.14 15.01 -0.65
CA THR A 277 17.42 14.35 0.64
C THR A 277 17.28 15.32 1.82
N ASP A 278 17.74 16.57 1.68
CA ASP A 278 17.60 17.60 2.72
C ASP A 278 16.13 17.99 2.98
N MET A 279 15.32 17.96 1.92
CA MET A 279 13.88 18.26 1.96
C MET A 279 13.09 17.17 2.69
N GLY A 280 13.61 15.95 2.68
CA GLY A 280 13.06 14.79 3.36
C GLY A 280 13.14 14.92 4.89
N VAL A 281 12.13 14.38 5.57
CA VAL A 281 12.15 14.21 7.04
C VAL A 281 12.27 12.75 7.48
N ASN A 282 12.54 11.83 6.55
CA ASN A 282 12.52 10.39 6.84
C ASN A 282 13.70 9.95 7.72
N ARG A 283 13.40 9.26 8.82
CA ARG A 283 14.37 8.67 9.76
C ARG A 283 14.26 7.15 9.86
N ILE A 284 13.46 6.51 9.00
CA ILE A 284 13.13 5.09 9.12
C ILE A 284 14.36 4.17 9.08
N GLY A 285 15.38 4.48 8.28
CA GLY A 285 16.60 3.66 8.18
C GLY A 285 17.36 3.53 9.50
N LEU A 286 17.23 4.49 10.41
CA LEU A 286 17.92 4.47 11.71
C LEU A 286 17.31 3.48 12.70
N ALA A 287 16.10 3.02 12.44
CA ALA A 287 15.38 2.05 13.26
C ALA A 287 15.58 0.60 12.82
N ILE A 288 16.38 0.36 11.79
CA ILE A 288 16.83 -1.00 11.42
C ILE A 288 17.81 -1.47 12.51
N ILE A 289 17.54 -2.63 13.10
CA ILE A 289 18.33 -3.25 14.16
C ILE A 289 19.02 -4.55 13.71
N ASP A 290 18.53 -5.17 12.64
CA ASP A 290 19.13 -6.35 12.01
C ASP A 290 18.94 -6.22 10.49
N ASP A 291 20.04 -5.92 9.81
CA ASP A 291 20.06 -5.66 8.37
C ASP A 291 19.80 -6.93 7.55
N ASP A 292 20.31 -8.08 7.97
CA ASP A 292 20.13 -9.35 7.28
C ASP A 292 18.66 -9.78 7.28
N VAL A 293 17.95 -9.56 8.40
CA VAL A 293 16.52 -9.86 8.52
C VAL A 293 15.68 -8.97 7.60
N VAL A 294 15.95 -7.67 7.52
CA VAL A 294 15.20 -6.77 6.61
C VAL A 294 15.55 -7.04 5.15
N GLN A 295 16.80 -7.39 4.84
CA GLN A 295 17.21 -7.75 3.49
C GLN A 295 16.47 -9.01 3.00
N GLU A 296 16.39 -10.06 3.83
CA GLU A 296 15.69 -11.29 3.46
C GLU A 296 14.18 -11.03 3.27
N ALA A 297 13.57 -10.28 4.18
CA ALA A 297 12.15 -9.92 4.06
C ALA A 297 11.87 -9.11 2.79
N ALA A 298 12.77 -8.19 2.42
CA ALA A 298 12.68 -7.42 1.19
C ALA A 298 12.83 -8.29 -0.07
N ARG A 299 13.75 -9.27 -0.09
CA ARG A 299 13.88 -10.25 -1.19
C ARG A 299 12.58 -11.03 -1.40
N GLN A 300 11.96 -11.50 -0.31
CA GLN A 300 10.66 -12.19 -0.39
C GLN A 300 9.55 -11.27 -0.91
N GLU A 301 9.53 -9.99 -0.53
CA GLU A 301 8.59 -9.01 -1.10
C GLU A 301 8.81 -8.81 -2.60
N VAL A 302 10.06 -8.78 -3.11
CA VAL A 302 10.34 -8.67 -4.55
C VAL A 302 9.79 -9.89 -5.30
N ILE A 303 10.01 -11.11 -4.81
CA ILE A 303 9.44 -12.33 -5.42
C ILE A 303 7.90 -12.27 -5.42
N ARG A 304 7.30 -11.74 -4.35
CA ARG A 304 5.85 -11.53 -4.28
C ARG A 304 5.37 -10.52 -5.33
N ARG A 305 6.09 -9.41 -5.51
CA ARG A 305 5.78 -8.40 -6.54
C ARG A 305 5.93 -8.96 -7.95
N TYR A 306 6.91 -9.81 -8.18
CA TYR A 306 7.07 -10.55 -9.43
C TYR A 306 5.81 -11.37 -9.77
N TYR A 307 5.31 -12.19 -8.85
CA TYR A 307 4.10 -12.97 -9.09
C TYR A 307 2.85 -12.11 -9.31
N ASN A 308 2.70 -11.02 -8.55
CA ASN A 308 1.59 -10.09 -8.74
C ASN A 308 1.65 -9.42 -10.11
N ALA A 309 2.82 -8.94 -10.53
CA ALA A 309 3.01 -8.33 -11.84
C ALA A 309 2.72 -9.31 -12.99
N GLN A 310 3.15 -10.57 -12.87
CA GLN A 310 2.82 -11.63 -13.82
C GLN A 310 1.30 -11.83 -13.93
N CYS A 311 0.60 -11.89 -12.80
CA CYS A 311 -0.86 -12.02 -12.76
C CYS A 311 -1.58 -10.79 -13.30
N ASP A 312 -1.13 -9.59 -12.92
CA ASP A 312 -1.72 -8.34 -13.38
C ASP A 312 -1.51 -8.12 -14.88
N PHE A 313 -0.35 -8.49 -15.42
CA PHE A 313 -0.11 -8.51 -16.87
C PHE A 313 -1.05 -9.49 -17.57
N LYS A 314 -1.21 -10.69 -17.01
CA LYS A 314 -2.15 -11.70 -17.53
C LYS A 314 -3.61 -11.22 -17.51
N LYS A 315 -3.99 -10.45 -16.49
CA LYS A 315 -5.30 -9.78 -16.35
C LYS A 315 -5.44 -8.49 -17.17
N GLY A 316 -4.40 -8.07 -17.89
CA GLY A 316 -4.41 -6.83 -18.70
C GLY A 316 -4.41 -5.53 -17.88
N ARG A 317 -3.93 -5.58 -16.63
CA ARG A 317 -3.91 -4.43 -15.69
C ARG A 317 -2.63 -3.60 -15.77
N ILE A 318 -1.53 -4.18 -16.25
CA ILE A 318 -0.24 -3.48 -16.43
C ILE A 318 0.31 -3.70 -17.84
N GLU A 319 1.18 -2.78 -18.26
CA GLU A 319 1.87 -2.85 -19.55
C GLU A 319 3.07 -3.80 -19.51
N LYS A 320 3.53 -4.22 -20.69
CA LYS A 320 4.69 -5.11 -20.83
C LYS A 320 5.96 -4.51 -20.22
N ASP A 321 6.19 -3.21 -20.38
CA ASP A 321 7.36 -2.52 -19.83
C ASP A 321 7.47 -2.67 -18.31
N SER A 322 6.33 -2.64 -17.60
CA SER A 322 6.30 -2.84 -16.15
C SER A 322 6.66 -4.29 -15.78
N LEU A 323 6.19 -5.27 -16.56
CA LEU A 323 6.56 -6.68 -16.38
C LEU A 323 8.05 -6.92 -16.66
N ASP A 324 8.58 -6.33 -17.73
CA ASP A 324 9.99 -6.44 -18.08
C ASP A 324 10.87 -5.80 -16.98
N ARG A 325 10.42 -4.70 -16.34
CA ARG A 325 11.15 -4.08 -15.23
C ARG A 325 11.27 -5.00 -14.01
N ILE A 326 10.20 -5.68 -13.60
CA ILE A 326 10.27 -6.57 -12.43
C ILE A 326 11.14 -7.81 -12.71
N LEU A 327 11.21 -8.28 -13.96
CA LEU A 327 12.13 -9.34 -14.38
C LEU A 327 13.59 -8.90 -14.23
N VAL A 328 13.91 -7.68 -14.65
CA VAL A 328 15.25 -7.10 -14.47
C VAL A 328 15.61 -6.95 -12.99
N ILE A 329 14.67 -6.49 -12.15
CA ILE A 329 14.90 -6.36 -10.70
C ILE A 329 15.20 -7.74 -10.07
N MET A 330 14.46 -8.79 -10.46
CA MET A 330 14.73 -10.15 -9.99
C MET A 330 16.12 -10.64 -10.38
N ASP A 331 16.54 -10.42 -11.64
CA ASP A 331 17.85 -10.82 -12.15
C ASP A 331 19.00 -10.05 -11.48
N ASP A 332 18.87 -8.72 -11.36
CA ASP A 332 19.84 -7.84 -10.68
C ASP A 332 20.08 -8.25 -9.22
N MET A 333 19.05 -8.78 -8.56
CA MET A 333 19.12 -9.26 -7.18
C MET A 333 19.50 -10.75 -7.08
N GLY A 334 19.65 -11.46 -8.21
CA GLY A 334 19.95 -12.89 -8.26
C GLY A 334 18.83 -13.77 -7.70
N LEU A 335 17.58 -13.30 -7.72
CA LEU A 335 16.42 -13.99 -7.15
C LEU A 335 15.79 -14.94 -8.16
N LYS A 336 15.28 -16.06 -7.68
CA LYS A 336 14.49 -17.02 -8.44
C LYS A 336 13.08 -17.09 -7.87
N PRO A 337 12.04 -17.29 -8.71
CA PRO A 337 10.67 -17.49 -8.21
C PRO A 337 10.59 -18.64 -7.18
N SER A 338 11.43 -19.65 -7.36
CA SER A 338 11.50 -20.83 -6.50
C SER A 338 12.15 -20.61 -5.12
N ASP A 339 12.71 -19.42 -4.86
CA ASP A 339 13.28 -19.07 -3.56
C ASP A 339 12.18 -18.81 -2.52
N ARG A 340 10.94 -18.57 -2.98
CA ARG A 340 9.75 -18.65 -2.14
C ARG A 340 9.39 -20.12 -1.91
N LYS A 341 9.56 -20.61 -0.68
CA LYS A 341 9.48 -22.03 -0.28
C LYS A 341 8.20 -22.74 -0.74
N VAL A 342 7.06 -22.06 -0.71
CA VAL A 342 5.74 -22.61 -1.06
C VAL A 342 5.52 -22.85 -2.57
N VAL A 343 6.37 -22.30 -3.44
CA VAL A 343 6.20 -22.41 -4.90
C VAL A 343 6.40 -23.84 -5.39
N LYS A 344 7.55 -24.47 -5.07
CA LYS A 344 7.86 -25.82 -5.57
C LYS A 344 6.83 -26.87 -5.09
N PRO A 345 6.40 -26.87 -3.81
CA PRO A 345 5.38 -27.82 -3.33
C PRO A 345 4.03 -27.65 -4.01
N ALA A 346 3.57 -26.42 -4.26
CA ALA A 346 2.32 -26.17 -4.97
C ALA A 346 2.37 -26.72 -6.40
N ILE A 347 3.45 -26.41 -7.15
CA ILE A 347 3.65 -26.91 -8.52
C ILE A 347 3.74 -28.44 -8.55
N ALA A 348 4.50 -29.03 -7.62
CA ALA A 348 4.60 -30.49 -7.51
C ALA A 348 3.24 -31.14 -7.23
N ARG A 349 2.40 -30.53 -6.39
CA ARG A 349 1.06 -31.04 -6.10
C ARG A 349 0.14 -30.94 -7.32
N ALA A 350 0.16 -29.83 -8.04
CA ALA A 350 -0.60 -29.68 -9.29
C ALA A 350 -0.16 -30.70 -10.35
N LYS A 351 1.14 -30.97 -10.47
CA LYS A 351 1.64 -32.02 -11.39
C LYS A 351 1.08 -33.39 -11.04
N ARG A 352 1.13 -33.79 -9.76
CA ARG A 352 0.53 -35.06 -9.29
C ARG A 352 -0.97 -35.10 -9.54
N LEU A 353 -1.69 -34.00 -9.31
CA LEU A 353 -3.13 -33.92 -9.59
C LEU A 353 -3.44 -34.19 -11.06
N LYS A 354 -2.63 -33.66 -11.97
CA LYS A 354 -2.78 -33.91 -13.40
C LYS A 354 -2.56 -35.38 -13.76
N GLU A 355 -1.60 -36.02 -13.12
CA GLU A 355 -1.26 -37.44 -13.31
C GLU A 355 -2.33 -38.38 -12.69
N GLU A 356 -2.89 -38.02 -11.53
CA GLU A 356 -3.91 -38.79 -10.79
C GLU A 356 -5.30 -38.71 -11.45
N ASP A 357 -5.77 -37.48 -11.70
CA ASP A 357 -7.20 -37.19 -11.95
C ASP A 357 -7.46 -36.67 -13.37
N GLY A 358 -6.42 -36.48 -14.20
CA GLY A 358 -6.56 -36.07 -15.61
C GLY A 358 -7.20 -34.70 -15.83
N VAL A 359 -7.22 -33.84 -14.80
CA VAL A 359 -7.89 -32.53 -14.82
C VAL A 359 -7.26 -31.60 -15.85
N GLU A 360 -8.10 -30.91 -16.64
CA GLU A 360 -7.68 -29.98 -17.70
C GLU A 360 -6.78 -28.86 -17.14
N VAL A 361 -7.17 -28.27 -16.01
CA VAL A 361 -6.40 -27.26 -15.28
C VAL A 361 -6.14 -27.75 -13.85
N PRO A 362 -4.98 -28.34 -13.56
CA PRO A 362 -4.67 -28.82 -12.21
C PRO A 362 -4.39 -27.63 -11.28
N SER A 363 -5.35 -27.33 -10.40
CA SER A 363 -5.19 -26.31 -9.37
C SER A 363 -4.76 -26.93 -8.04
N ALA A 364 -3.68 -26.39 -7.47
CA ALA A 364 -3.17 -26.75 -6.17
C ALA A 364 -2.66 -25.50 -5.43
N MET A 365 -2.63 -25.58 -4.11
CA MET A 365 -2.07 -24.52 -3.26
C MET A 365 -1.16 -25.15 -2.22
N ALA A 366 -0.08 -24.45 -1.87
CA ALA A 366 0.75 -24.78 -0.71
C ALA A 366 0.74 -23.62 0.29
N LEU A 367 0.77 -23.95 1.58
CA LEU A 367 0.91 -23.02 2.70
C LEU A 367 2.10 -23.44 3.57
N GLU A 368 2.92 -22.47 3.95
CA GLU A 368 3.96 -22.62 4.97
C GLU A 368 3.43 -22.12 6.30
N LEU A 369 3.44 -22.99 7.30
CA LEU A 369 2.94 -22.73 8.66
C LEU A 369 4.03 -22.14 9.55
N GLY A 370 3.66 -21.68 10.74
CA GLY A 370 4.58 -21.02 11.68
C GLY A 370 5.72 -21.89 12.21
N ASP A 371 5.63 -23.21 12.03
CA ASP A 371 6.65 -24.22 12.36
C ASP A 371 7.48 -24.65 11.14
N ASP A 372 7.44 -23.87 10.04
CA ASP A 372 8.05 -24.16 8.74
C ASP A 372 7.48 -25.40 8.01
N THR A 373 6.41 -26.03 8.54
CA THR A 373 5.75 -27.15 7.86
C THR A 373 5.02 -26.66 6.61
N ILE A 374 5.18 -27.38 5.50
CA ILE A 374 4.46 -27.10 4.26
C ILE A 374 3.28 -28.05 4.10
N VAL A 375 2.08 -27.48 4.04
CA VAL A 375 0.83 -28.20 3.78
C VAL A 375 0.35 -27.87 2.38
N THR A 376 -0.26 -28.84 1.69
CA THR A 376 -0.82 -28.63 0.36
C THR A 376 -2.31 -28.94 0.30
N GLY A 377 -3.02 -28.24 -0.58
CA GLY A 377 -4.40 -28.52 -0.97
C GLY A 377 -4.49 -28.74 -2.47
N LYS A 378 -5.44 -29.58 -2.88
CA LYS A 378 -5.75 -29.84 -4.30
C LYS A 378 -7.19 -29.49 -4.60
N TYR A 379 -7.43 -29.06 -5.83
CA TYR A 379 -8.79 -28.94 -6.35
C TYR A 379 -9.50 -30.30 -6.34
N SER A 380 -10.81 -30.26 -6.09
CA SER A 380 -11.71 -31.40 -6.20
C SER A 380 -13.10 -30.92 -6.64
N HIS A 381 -13.98 -31.84 -7.03
CA HIS A 381 -15.39 -31.51 -7.27
C HIS A 381 -16.14 -31.00 -6.02
N LEU A 382 -15.54 -31.12 -4.83
CA LEU A 382 -16.13 -30.66 -3.59
C LEU A 382 -15.72 -29.23 -3.24
N MET A 383 -14.43 -28.91 -3.35
CA MET A 383 -13.87 -27.63 -2.95
C MET A 383 -12.62 -27.28 -3.76
N ASP A 384 -12.36 -25.98 -3.82
CA ASP A 384 -11.20 -25.43 -4.51
C ASP A 384 -9.89 -25.68 -3.75
N ALA A 385 -8.76 -25.55 -4.44
CA ALA A 385 -7.45 -25.84 -3.89
C ALA A 385 -7.12 -25.01 -2.65
N GLY A 386 -7.52 -23.74 -2.62
CA GLY A 386 -7.31 -22.86 -1.47
C GLY A 386 -8.11 -23.29 -0.24
N ALA A 387 -9.38 -23.63 -0.43
CA ALA A 387 -10.24 -24.13 0.64
C ALA A 387 -9.71 -25.45 1.22
N ALA A 388 -9.28 -26.38 0.37
CA ALA A 388 -8.65 -27.63 0.79
C ALA A 388 -7.36 -27.38 1.57
N ALA A 389 -6.50 -26.47 1.10
CA ALA A 389 -5.24 -26.16 1.75
C ALA A 389 -5.46 -25.53 3.14
N LEU A 390 -6.47 -24.67 3.29
CA LEU A 390 -6.88 -24.10 4.59
C LEU A 390 -7.33 -25.18 5.58
N LEU A 391 -8.19 -26.12 5.15
CA LEU A 391 -8.62 -27.21 6.02
C LEU A 391 -7.46 -28.12 6.43
N ASN A 392 -6.58 -28.46 5.50
CA ASN A 392 -5.42 -29.29 5.80
C ASN A 392 -4.47 -28.57 6.76
N ALA A 393 -4.25 -27.27 6.56
CA ALA A 393 -3.40 -26.46 7.42
C ALA A 393 -3.94 -26.38 8.85
N VAL A 394 -5.25 -26.12 9.00
CA VAL A 394 -5.85 -26.03 10.34
C VAL A 394 -5.92 -27.39 11.03
N LYS A 395 -6.14 -28.49 10.29
CA LYS A 395 -6.04 -29.85 10.85
C LYS A 395 -4.65 -30.13 11.38
N HIS A 396 -3.61 -29.76 10.63
CA HIS A 396 -2.22 -29.92 11.05
C HIS A 396 -1.94 -29.16 12.35
N ILE A 397 -2.28 -27.87 12.41
CA ILE A 397 -2.09 -27.02 13.60
C ILE A 397 -2.87 -27.56 14.81
N ALA A 398 -4.05 -28.11 14.58
CA ALA A 398 -4.90 -28.68 15.62
C ALA A 398 -4.53 -30.12 16.00
N HIS A 399 -3.50 -30.72 15.37
CA HIS A 399 -3.12 -32.13 15.51
C HIS A 399 -4.29 -33.11 15.24
N ILE A 400 -5.17 -32.76 14.31
CA ILE A 400 -6.30 -33.59 13.88
C ILE A 400 -5.81 -34.54 12.78
N GLN A 401 -6.19 -35.82 12.88
CA GLN A 401 -5.83 -36.85 11.90
C GLN A 401 -6.32 -36.49 10.49
N ASP A 402 -5.54 -36.85 9.47
CA ASP A 402 -5.80 -36.46 8.09
C ASP A 402 -7.04 -37.15 7.48
N ASP A 403 -7.40 -38.33 7.97
CA ASP A 403 -8.61 -39.05 7.55
C ASP A 403 -9.91 -38.50 8.20
N MET A 404 -9.80 -37.64 9.21
CA MET A 404 -10.94 -37.07 9.90
C MET A 404 -11.63 -35.98 9.05
N HIS A 405 -12.92 -36.16 8.81
CA HIS A 405 -13.76 -35.16 8.16
C HIS A 405 -14.27 -34.13 9.17
N LEU A 406 -13.90 -32.86 8.98
CA LEU A 406 -14.33 -31.75 9.85
C LEU A 406 -15.75 -31.27 9.54
N ILE A 407 -16.17 -31.39 8.27
CA ILE A 407 -17.43 -30.84 7.77
C ILE A 407 -18.28 -31.99 7.24
N SER A 408 -19.47 -32.15 7.81
CA SER A 408 -20.40 -33.21 7.41
C SER A 408 -21.01 -32.93 6.04
N PRO A 409 -21.25 -33.97 5.20
CA PRO A 409 -22.01 -33.83 3.95
C PRO A 409 -23.36 -33.12 4.12
N VAL A 410 -24.02 -33.28 5.27
CA VAL A 410 -25.30 -32.62 5.60
C VAL A 410 -25.19 -31.09 5.61
N VAL A 411 -24.00 -30.55 5.91
CA VAL A 411 -23.72 -29.10 5.86
C VAL A 411 -23.29 -28.67 4.45
N LEU A 412 -22.50 -29.50 3.76
CA LEU A 412 -21.95 -29.16 2.44
C LEU A 412 -23.00 -29.20 1.33
N GLU A 413 -23.90 -30.19 1.35
CA GLU A 413 -24.90 -30.40 0.30
C GLU A 413 -25.85 -29.21 0.09
N PRO A 414 -26.45 -28.61 1.15
CA PRO A 414 -27.31 -27.44 0.98
C PRO A 414 -26.59 -26.26 0.34
N ILE A 415 -25.33 -26.01 0.70
CA ILE A 415 -24.53 -24.90 0.15
C ILE A 415 -24.29 -25.15 -1.35
N LYS A 416 -23.87 -26.35 -1.74
CA LYS A 416 -23.69 -26.71 -3.16
C LYS A 416 -25.00 -26.60 -3.95
N LYS A 417 -26.11 -27.13 -3.41
CA LYS A 417 -27.44 -27.05 -4.04
C LYS A 417 -27.88 -25.60 -4.23
N LEU A 418 -27.63 -24.73 -3.25
CA LEU A 418 -27.93 -23.31 -3.34
C LEU A 418 -27.13 -22.65 -4.46
N LYS A 419 -25.83 -22.90 -4.53
CA LYS A 419 -24.93 -22.37 -5.57
C LYS A 419 -25.38 -22.78 -6.97
N THR A 420 -25.75 -24.05 -7.16
CA THR A 420 -26.28 -24.56 -8.44
C THR A 420 -27.66 -23.98 -8.80
N LYS A 421 -28.50 -23.63 -7.83
CA LYS A 421 -29.85 -23.11 -8.07
C LYS A 421 -29.91 -21.59 -8.29
N LEU A 422 -29.08 -20.84 -7.57
CA LEU A 422 -29.03 -19.38 -7.66
C LEU A 422 -28.07 -18.90 -8.76
N GLY A 423 -26.91 -19.56 -8.87
CA GLY A 423 -25.92 -19.25 -9.88
C GLY A 423 -26.18 -20.08 -11.13
N GLY A 424 -26.27 -19.43 -12.28
CA GLY A 424 -25.98 -20.10 -13.56
C GLY A 424 -24.49 -20.50 -13.70
N GLU A 425 -23.76 -20.55 -12.58
CA GLU A 425 -22.34 -20.85 -12.50
C GLU A 425 -22.09 -22.31 -12.85
N ARG A 426 -21.14 -22.53 -13.75
CA ARG A 426 -20.74 -23.89 -14.18
C ARG A 426 -19.87 -24.59 -13.13
N THR A 427 -19.31 -23.85 -12.17
CA THR A 427 -18.41 -24.35 -11.11
C THR A 427 -19.16 -24.52 -9.79
N THR A 428 -19.27 -25.76 -9.32
CA THR A 428 -20.01 -26.13 -8.09
C THR A 428 -19.11 -26.41 -6.88
N SER A 429 -17.80 -26.21 -7.03
CA SER A 429 -16.85 -26.35 -5.92
C SER A 429 -17.02 -25.21 -4.91
N LEU A 430 -16.74 -25.54 -3.65
CA LEU A 430 -16.78 -24.57 -2.56
C LEU A 430 -15.47 -23.79 -2.45
N ASN A 431 -15.59 -22.48 -2.32
CA ASN A 431 -14.46 -21.57 -2.12
C ASN A 431 -14.06 -21.49 -0.63
N ALA A 432 -12.99 -20.74 -0.31
CA ALA A 432 -12.45 -20.66 1.04
C ALA A 432 -13.48 -20.14 2.05
N LYS A 433 -14.21 -19.09 1.69
CA LYS A 433 -15.22 -18.47 2.56
C LYS A 433 -16.40 -19.39 2.83
N GLU A 434 -16.91 -20.07 1.80
CA GLU A 434 -17.98 -21.05 1.93
C GLU A 434 -17.58 -22.21 2.85
N VAL A 435 -16.33 -22.69 2.72
CA VAL A 435 -15.78 -23.73 3.60
C VAL A 435 -15.62 -23.24 5.05
N LEU A 436 -15.20 -22.00 5.28
CA LEU A 436 -15.12 -21.42 6.62
C LEU A 436 -16.50 -21.29 7.27
N ILE A 437 -17.52 -20.91 6.51
CA ILE A 437 -18.92 -20.87 6.98
C ILE A 437 -19.39 -22.29 7.34
N ALA A 438 -19.13 -23.27 6.48
CA ALA A 438 -19.50 -24.65 6.71
C ALA A 438 -18.78 -25.27 7.93
N LEU A 439 -17.51 -24.90 8.14
CA LEU A 439 -16.75 -25.28 9.33
C LEU A 439 -17.37 -24.67 10.60
N SER A 440 -17.75 -23.40 10.56
CA SER A 440 -18.43 -22.71 11.66
C SER A 440 -19.77 -23.37 12.03
N ILE A 441 -20.58 -23.74 11.04
CA ILE A 441 -21.83 -24.49 11.27
C ILE A 441 -21.53 -25.87 11.89
N SER A 442 -20.50 -26.55 11.39
CA SER A 442 -20.12 -27.88 11.90
C SER A 442 -19.60 -27.82 13.33
N ALA A 443 -18.93 -26.73 13.72
CA ALA A 443 -18.42 -26.51 15.07
C ALA A 443 -19.51 -26.52 16.15
N ALA A 444 -20.75 -26.15 15.79
CA ALA A 444 -21.89 -26.21 16.71
C ALA A 444 -22.27 -27.63 17.15
N MET A 445 -21.95 -28.66 16.35
CA MET A 445 -22.33 -30.05 16.61
C MET A 445 -21.13 -31.01 16.67
N ASN A 446 -19.94 -30.57 16.24
CA ASN A 446 -18.72 -31.36 16.21
C ASN A 446 -17.59 -30.65 17.00
N PRO A 447 -17.24 -31.14 18.20
CA PRO A 447 -16.17 -30.55 19.01
C PRO A 447 -14.81 -30.49 18.28
N ILE A 448 -14.52 -31.44 17.38
CA ILE A 448 -13.28 -31.45 16.60
C ILE A 448 -13.27 -30.30 15.59
N ALA A 449 -14.41 -29.99 14.97
CA ALA A 449 -14.56 -28.84 14.08
C ALA A 449 -14.40 -27.51 14.84
N GLN A 450 -14.88 -27.44 16.10
CA GLN A 450 -14.65 -26.28 16.97
C GLN A 450 -13.16 -26.07 17.26
N VAL A 451 -12.43 -27.15 17.58
CA VAL A 451 -10.98 -27.06 17.80
C VAL A 451 -10.27 -26.54 16.56
N ALA A 452 -10.65 -26.99 15.35
CA ALA A 452 -10.11 -26.44 14.11
C ALA A 452 -10.44 -24.96 13.96
N LEU A 453 -11.70 -24.56 14.14
CA LEU A 453 -12.15 -23.18 14.02
C LEU A 453 -11.35 -22.24 14.95
N ASP A 454 -11.12 -22.65 16.20
CA ASP A 454 -10.37 -21.87 17.19
C ASP A 454 -8.91 -21.65 16.80
N LYS A 455 -8.34 -22.51 15.94
CA LYS A 455 -6.94 -22.45 15.50
C LYS A 455 -6.71 -21.64 14.23
N LEU A 456 -7.76 -21.16 13.56
CA LEU A 456 -7.63 -20.38 12.30
C LEU A 456 -6.75 -19.13 12.47
N HIS A 457 -6.80 -18.46 13.62
CA HIS A 457 -6.00 -17.26 13.88
C HIS A 457 -4.48 -17.51 13.82
N MET A 458 -4.05 -18.76 14.01
CA MET A 458 -2.63 -19.15 13.94
C MET A 458 -2.10 -19.19 12.50
N LEU A 459 -2.98 -19.14 11.49
CA LEU A 459 -2.57 -19.05 10.08
C LEU A 459 -2.10 -17.64 9.70
N LYS A 460 -2.33 -16.63 10.55
CA LYS A 460 -1.90 -15.25 10.29
C LYS A 460 -0.37 -15.17 10.14
N GLY A 461 0.08 -14.58 9.03
CA GLY A 461 1.50 -14.47 8.68
C GLY A 461 2.05 -15.66 7.88
N SER A 462 1.22 -16.69 7.59
CA SER A 462 1.61 -17.79 6.72
C SER A 462 1.83 -17.31 5.29
N GLN A 463 2.79 -17.92 4.60
CA GLN A 463 2.96 -17.72 3.16
C GLN A 463 2.19 -18.78 2.40
N ALA A 464 1.57 -18.40 1.29
CA ALA A 464 0.84 -19.29 0.40
C ALA A 464 1.23 -19.07 -1.06
N HIS A 465 1.11 -20.13 -1.86
CA HIS A 465 1.24 -20.05 -3.31
C HIS A 465 0.22 -20.94 -4.01
N SER A 466 -0.51 -20.38 -4.96
CA SER A 466 -1.49 -21.05 -5.80
C SER A 466 -0.95 -21.30 -7.20
N THR A 467 -1.21 -22.47 -7.78
CA THR A 467 -0.84 -22.75 -9.19
C THR A 467 -1.81 -22.14 -10.19
N THR A 468 -2.86 -21.47 -9.71
CA THR A 468 -3.83 -20.73 -10.52
C THR A 468 -4.17 -19.40 -9.86
N ILE A 469 -4.47 -18.40 -10.67
CA ILE A 469 -5.01 -17.11 -10.24
C ILE A 469 -6.27 -17.34 -9.42
N LEU A 470 -6.30 -16.79 -8.20
CA LEU A 470 -7.47 -16.80 -7.34
C LEU A 470 -8.54 -15.83 -7.84
N ASN A 471 -9.79 -16.19 -7.56
CA ASN A 471 -10.91 -15.26 -7.66
C ASN A 471 -10.81 -14.18 -6.57
N ASP A 472 -11.50 -13.06 -6.78
CA ASP A 472 -11.42 -11.89 -5.91
C ASP A 472 -11.95 -12.17 -4.48
N GLU A 473 -12.92 -13.09 -4.31
CA GLU A 473 -13.48 -13.45 -3.00
C GLU A 473 -12.49 -14.27 -2.15
N ASP A 474 -11.82 -15.25 -2.75
CA ASP A 474 -10.78 -16.02 -2.09
C ASP A 474 -9.58 -15.14 -1.78
N GLU A 475 -9.11 -14.33 -2.75
CA GLU A 475 -8.00 -13.42 -2.52
C GLU A 475 -8.29 -12.47 -1.35
N ARG A 476 -9.52 -11.96 -1.25
CA ARG A 476 -9.98 -11.15 -0.12
C ARG A 476 -9.98 -11.95 1.19
N THR A 477 -10.52 -13.16 1.18
CA THR A 477 -10.60 -14.04 2.35
C THR A 477 -9.21 -14.33 2.92
N PHE A 478 -8.25 -14.73 2.07
CA PHE A 478 -6.86 -14.98 2.49
C PHE A 478 -6.20 -13.70 3.05
N LYS A 479 -6.42 -12.54 2.42
CA LYS A 479 -5.92 -11.25 2.91
C LYS A 479 -6.50 -10.87 4.28
N GLU A 480 -7.79 -11.08 4.49
CA GLU A 480 -8.48 -10.81 5.78
C GLU A 480 -7.98 -11.74 6.88
N MET A 481 -7.63 -12.99 6.55
CA MET A 481 -6.95 -13.93 7.46
C MET A 481 -5.47 -13.57 7.71
N GLY A 482 -4.91 -12.61 6.98
CA GLY A 482 -3.51 -12.22 7.08
C GLY A 482 -2.55 -13.27 6.49
N ILE A 483 -2.99 -14.05 5.52
CA ILE A 483 -2.16 -15.01 4.77
C ILE A 483 -1.59 -14.29 3.54
N ASP A 484 -0.28 -14.38 3.36
CA ASP A 484 0.42 -13.76 2.24
C ASP A 484 0.45 -14.69 1.02
N ILE A 485 -0.38 -14.41 0.03
CA ILE A 485 -0.60 -15.31 -1.11
C ILE A 485 -0.03 -14.77 -2.43
N THR A 486 0.57 -15.66 -3.21
CA THR A 486 0.97 -15.45 -4.61
C THR A 486 0.30 -16.48 -5.52
N SER A 487 0.22 -16.21 -6.82
CA SER A 487 -0.34 -17.16 -7.80
C SER A 487 0.54 -17.26 -9.04
N GLU A 488 0.60 -18.42 -9.67
CA GLU A 488 1.05 -18.56 -11.06
C GLU A 488 0.10 -17.80 -12.00
N PRO A 489 0.58 -17.22 -13.11
CA PRO A 489 -0.22 -16.43 -14.06
C PRO A 489 -1.07 -17.32 -14.99
N VAL A 490 -1.82 -18.26 -14.40
CA VAL A 490 -2.67 -19.24 -15.07
C VAL A 490 -4.09 -19.12 -14.52
N PHE A 491 -5.08 -18.88 -15.38
CA PHE A 491 -6.48 -18.88 -14.95
C PHE A 491 -6.92 -20.30 -14.54
N ALA A 492 -7.73 -20.40 -13.49
CA ALA A 492 -8.27 -21.69 -13.04
C ALA A 492 -9.40 -22.23 -13.95
N SER A 493 -9.79 -21.50 -14.99
CA SER A 493 -10.73 -21.94 -16.01
C SER A 493 -10.36 -21.39 -17.39
N SER A 494 -10.79 -22.09 -18.44
CA SER A 494 -10.77 -21.61 -19.83
C SER A 494 -11.92 -20.65 -20.14
N ASN A 495 -12.88 -20.48 -19.22
CA ASN A 495 -13.98 -19.53 -19.37
C ASN A 495 -13.46 -18.09 -19.32
N LEU A 496 -13.87 -17.27 -20.29
CA LEU A 496 -13.56 -15.83 -20.30
C LEU A 496 -14.38 -15.04 -19.27
N PHE A 497 -15.52 -15.59 -18.86
CA PHE A 497 -16.34 -15.07 -17.76
C PHE A 497 -15.96 -15.83 -16.49
N TYR A 498 -14.81 -15.46 -15.94
CA TYR A 498 -14.23 -15.95 -14.70
C TYR A 498 -13.91 -14.69 -13.90
N ASP A 499 -14.44 -14.53 -12.69
CA ASP A 499 -14.34 -13.33 -11.83
C ASP A 499 -15.31 -12.16 -12.10
N MET A 500 -16.64 -12.41 -12.14
CA MET A 500 -17.63 -11.37 -11.77
C MET A 500 -18.24 -11.69 -10.41
#